data_AF-A0A5A7PZU5-F1
#
_entry.id   AF-A0A5A7PZU5-F1
#
_cell.length_a   1.000
_cell.length_b   1.000
_cell.length_c   1.000
_cell.angle_alpha   90.00
_cell.angle_beta   90.00
_cell.angle_gamma   90.00
#
_symmetry.space_group_name_H-M   'P 1'
#
loop_
_entity.id
_entity.type
_entity.pdbx_description
1 polymer ?
#
loop_
_entity_poly.entity_id
_entity_poly.type
_entity_poly.pdbx_seq_one_letter_code
_entity_poly.pdbx_strand_id
1 'polypeptide(L)'
;TADFLVHHIHAFTIHVTVLILLKGVLFARSSRLIPDKANLGFLGPGRGVTCQVSAWDHVFLGLFWMYNSSINWKMQSDVWGSISDQGVVTHITGGNFARSSITINGWRRD
;
A
#
# COMPACT_ATOMS: atom_id res chain seq x y z
N THR A 1 8.91 17.73 8.59
CA THR A 1 9.46 17.26 7.30
C THR A 1 9.27 15.77 7.12
N ALA A 2 9.63 14.94 8.10
CA ALA A 2 9.33 13.49 8.12
C ALA A 2 7.86 13.16 7.82
N ASP A 3 6.92 13.81 8.54
CA ASP A 3 5.49 13.60 8.33
C ASP A 3 5.03 13.94 6.92
N PHE A 4 5.55 15.02 6.32
CA PHE A 4 5.21 15.43 4.96
C PHE A 4 5.59 14.34 3.95
N LEU A 5 6.78 13.76 4.09
CA LEU A 5 7.24 12.67 3.21
C LEU A 5 6.36 11.43 3.38
N VAL A 6 6.04 11.03 4.60
CA VAL A 6 5.18 9.85 4.85
C VAL A 6 3.75 10.06 4.35
N HIS A 7 3.18 11.26 4.49
CA HIS A 7 1.87 11.57 3.92
C HIS A 7 1.87 11.44 2.38
N HIS A 8 2.93 11.89 1.71
CA HIS A 8 3.05 11.74 0.24
C HIS A 8 3.24 10.28 -0.18
N ILE A 9 4.02 9.51 0.58
CA ILE A 9 4.20 8.07 0.33
C ILE A 9 2.86 7.35 0.51
N HIS A 10 2.10 7.67 1.57
CA HIS A 10 0.78 7.09 1.81
C HIS A 10 -0.23 7.47 0.73
N ALA A 11 -0.26 8.74 0.33
CA ALA A 11 -1.07 9.19 -0.79
C ALA A 11 -0.70 8.41 -2.06
N PHE A 12 0.59 8.26 -2.36
CA PHE A 12 1.06 7.48 -3.50
C PHE A 12 0.59 6.02 -3.45
N THR A 13 0.78 5.30 -2.34
CA THR A 13 0.39 3.88 -2.24
C THR A 13 -1.12 3.69 -2.35
N ILE A 14 -1.92 4.61 -1.79
CA ILE A 14 -3.39 4.61 -1.97
C ILE A 14 -3.74 4.83 -3.44
N HIS A 15 -3.18 5.84 -4.09
CA HIS A 15 -3.48 6.14 -5.49
C HIS A 15 -3.12 4.97 -6.41
N VAL A 16 -1.99 4.29 -6.15
CA VAL A 16 -1.60 3.08 -6.89
C VAL A 16 -2.58 1.93 -6.64
N THR A 17 -3.00 1.72 -5.39
CA THR A 17 -4.01 0.69 -5.05
C THR A 17 -5.32 0.96 -5.77
N VAL A 18 -5.81 2.20 -5.73
CA VAL A 18 -7.03 2.63 -6.44
C VAL A 18 -6.86 2.46 -7.95
N LEU A 19 -5.71 2.83 -8.52
CA LEU A 19 -5.44 2.67 -9.94
C LEU A 19 -5.54 1.20 -10.38
N ILE A 20 -4.96 0.28 -9.61
CA ILE A 20 -4.99 -1.16 -9.91
C ILE A 20 -6.42 -1.70 -9.86
N LEU A 21 -7.16 -1.39 -8.80
CA LEU A 21 -8.54 -1.86 -8.63
C LEU A 21 -9.48 -1.24 -9.67
N LEU A 22 -9.37 0.07 -9.91
CA LEU A 22 -10.20 0.78 -10.89
C LEU A 22 -9.93 0.27 -12.31
N LYS A 23 -8.67 0.01 -12.67
CA LYS A 23 -8.31 -0.64 -13.94
C LYS A 23 -8.92 -2.04 -14.04
N GLY A 24 -8.86 -2.83 -12.96
CA GLY A 24 -9.45 -4.16 -12.90
C GLY A 24 -10.96 -4.16 -13.17
N VAL A 25 -11.67 -3.18 -12.61
CA VAL A 25 -13.12 -3.00 -12.78
C VAL A 25 -13.48 -2.48 -14.17
N LEU A 26 -12.86 -1.38 -14.62
CA LEU A 26 -13.20 -0.74 -15.90
C LEU A 26 -12.92 -1.64 -17.10
N PHE A 27 -11.83 -2.41 -17.06
CA PHE A 27 -11.44 -3.31 -18.14
C PHE A 27 -11.83 -4.76 -17.88
N ALA A 28 -12.78 -5.04 -16.98
CA ALA A 28 -13.22 -6.40 -16.68
C ALA A 28 -13.91 -7.08 -17.88
N ARG A 29 -14.74 -6.32 -18.62
CA ARG A 29 -15.59 -6.86 -19.70
C ARG A 29 -14.92 -6.86 -21.07
N SER A 30 -14.12 -5.85 -21.35
CA SER A 30 -13.39 -5.73 -22.61
C SER A 30 -12.17 -4.81 -22.43
N SER A 31 -11.21 -4.96 -23.32
CA SER A 31 -10.06 -4.08 -23.45
C SER A 31 -9.65 -4.02 -24.91
N ARG A 32 -8.81 -3.06 -25.28
CA ARG A 32 -8.28 -2.98 -26.65
C ARG A 32 -7.50 -4.25 -27.05
N LEU A 33 -6.87 -4.92 -26.09
CA LEU A 33 -6.11 -6.15 -26.32
C LEU A 33 -7.00 -7.38 -26.40
N ILE A 34 -7.98 -7.50 -25.49
CA ILE A 34 -8.94 -8.62 -25.42
C ILE A 34 -10.36 -8.04 -25.44
N PRO A 35 -11.02 -7.99 -26.61
CA PRO A 35 -12.34 -7.37 -26.75
C PRO A 35 -13.48 -8.20 -26.13
N ASP A 36 -13.33 -9.52 -26.04
CA ASP A 36 -14.33 -10.48 -25.56
C ASP A 36 -14.03 -11.01 -24.15
N LYS A 37 -13.34 -10.22 -23.34
CA LYS A 37 -12.86 -10.62 -22.00
C LYS A 37 -13.99 -11.06 -21.05
N ALA A 38 -15.20 -10.53 -21.22
CA ALA A 38 -16.38 -10.96 -20.46
C ALA A 38 -16.67 -12.47 -20.61
N ASN A 39 -16.37 -13.07 -21.77
CA ASN A 39 -16.61 -14.49 -22.03
C ASN A 39 -15.58 -15.40 -21.33
N LEU A 40 -14.42 -14.85 -21.00
CA LEU A 40 -13.38 -15.55 -20.25
C LEU A 40 -13.76 -15.66 -18.76
N GLY A 41 -14.62 -14.77 -18.26
CA GLY A 41 -15.05 -14.75 -16.87
C GLY A 41 -14.07 -14.06 -15.92
N PHE A 42 -14.45 -14.00 -14.65
CA PHE A 42 -13.72 -13.24 -13.62
C PHE A 42 -12.36 -13.85 -13.27
N LEU A 43 -12.29 -15.18 -13.21
CA LEU A 43 -11.09 -16.00 -13.00
C LEU A 43 -10.54 -16.52 -14.33
N GLY A 44 -10.75 -15.77 -15.41
CA GLY A 44 -10.71 -16.31 -16.76
C GLY A 44 -9.43 -17.06 -17.12
N PRO A 45 -9.52 -18.05 -18.03
CA PRO A 45 -8.46 -19.00 -18.27
C PRO A 45 -7.22 -18.26 -18.75
N GLY A 46 -6.07 -18.59 -18.13
CA GLY A 46 -4.75 -18.15 -18.56
C GLY A 46 -4.43 -18.71 -19.95
N ARG A 47 -5.02 -18.12 -21.00
CA ARG A 47 -4.60 -18.34 -22.38
C ARG A 47 -3.27 -17.62 -22.54
N GLY A 48 -2.24 -18.42 -22.83
CA GLY A 48 -0.86 -17.98 -22.93
C GLY A 48 -0.69 -16.74 -23.80
N VAL A 49 0.38 -15.99 -23.49
CA VAL A 49 0.81 -14.67 -24.00
C VAL A 49 0.22 -13.46 -23.26
N THR A 50 -0.96 -13.53 -22.65
CA THR A 50 -1.49 -12.42 -21.84
C THR A 50 -1.61 -12.79 -20.36
N CYS A 51 -0.49 -12.72 -19.63
CA CYS A 51 -0.50 -12.93 -18.18
C CYS A 51 -1.28 -11.83 -17.45
N GLN A 52 -1.98 -12.21 -16.37
CA GLN A 52 -2.57 -11.29 -15.39
C GLN A 52 -3.59 -10.27 -15.93
N VAL A 53 -4.34 -10.63 -16.97
CA VAL A 53 -5.34 -9.72 -17.54
C VAL A 53 -6.66 -9.79 -16.77
N SER A 54 -6.98 -10.89 -16.06
CA SER A 54 -8.28 -11.06 -15.42
C SER A 54 -8.53 -10.00 -14.33
N ALA A 55 -9.80 -9.72 -14.04
CA ALA A 55 -10.13 -8.80 -12.95
C ALA A 55 -9.70 -9.37 -11.58
N TRP A 56 -9.65 -10.69 -11.44
CA TRP A 56 -9.09 -11.36 -10.27
C TRP A 56 -7.61 -11.09 -10.07
N ASP A 57 -6.82 -11.09 -11.15
CA ASP A 57 -5.40 -10.75 -11.06
C ASP A 57 -5.20 -9.31 -10.57
N HIS A 58 -6.11 -8.39 -10.88
CA HIS A 58 -6.07 -7.03 -10.36
C HIS A 58 -6.43 -6.96 -8.87
N VAL A 59 -7.34 -7.82 -8.39
CA VAL A 59 -7.59 -7.98 -6.94
C VAL A 59 -6.35 -8.53 -6.25
N PHE A 60 -5.71 -9.56 -6.82
CA PHE A 60 -4.47 -10.12 -6.31
C PHE A 60 -3.36 -9.07 -6.22
N LEU A 61 -3.09 -8.32 -7.29
CA LEU A 61 -2.13 -7.20 -7.26
C LEU A 61 -2.54 -6.11 -6.26
N GLY A 62 -3.83 -5.80 -6.16
CA GLY A 62 -4.37 -4.82 -5.23
C GLY A 62 -4.08 -5.17 -3.76
N LEU A 63 -4.14 -6.45 -3.40
CA LEU A 63 -3.83 -6.91 -2.04
C LEU A 63 -2.37 -6.65 -1.65
N PHE A 64 -1.41 -6.83 -2.56
CA PHE A 64 0.01 -6.52 -2.29
C PHE A 64 0.24 -5.03 -2.04
N TRP A 65 -0.43 -4.18 -2.81
CA TRP A 65 -0.32 -2.72 -2.65
C TRP A 65 -1.05 -2.20 -1.42
N MET A 66 -2.18 -2.82 -1.08
CA MET A 66 -2.85 -2.57 0.19
C MET A 66 -1.94 -2.92 1.38
N TYR A 67 -1.26 -4.07 1.35
CA TYR A 67 -0.31 -4.46 2.39
C TYR A 67 0.86 -3.48 2.51
N ASN A 68 1.37 -2.97 1.38
CA ASN A 68 2.46 -2.00 1.35
C ASN A 68 2.10 -0.66 2.03
N SER A 69 0.82 -0.32 2.14
CA SER A 69 0.34 0.93 2.75
C SER A 69 0.40 0.97 4.30
N SER A 70 1.25 0.14 4.92
CA SER A 70 1.31 -0.06 6.37
C SER A 70 1.77 1.18 7.18
N ILE A 71 1.07 1.47 8.29
CA ILE A 71 1.17 2.70 9.12
C ILE A 71 2.05 2.52 10.39
N ASN A 72 2.67 1.35 10.55
CA ASN A 72 3.13 0.86 11.87
C ASN A 72 4.18 1.75 12.57
N TRP A 73 5.12 2.35 11.84
CA TRP A 73 6.27 3.03 12.48
C TRP A 73 5.93 4.39 13.10
N LYS A 74 5.01 5.16 12.51
CA LYS A 74 4.59 6.45 13.06
C LYS A 74 3.86 6.29 14.40
N MET A 75 3.05 5.24 14.53
CA MET A 75 2.30 4.96 15.76
C MET A 75 3.24 4.55 16.90
N GLN A 76 4.25 3.71 16.65
CA GLN A 76 5.20 3.29 17.69
C GLN A 76 6.16 4.40 18.14
N SER A 77 6.48 5.34 17.26
CA SER A 77 7.47 6.38 17.55
C SER A 77 6.91 7.59 18.27
N ASP A 78 5.70 8.02 17.90
CA ASP A 78 5.19 9.33 18.31
C ASP A 78 3.80 9.26 18.96
N VAL A 79 3.18 8.07 19.07
CA VAL A 79 1.82 7.93 19.62
C VAL A 79 1.75 6.89 20.74
N TRP A 80 2.27 5.68 20.53
CA TRP A 80 2.24 4.59 21.50
C TRP A 80 3.41 4.67 22.47
N GLY A 81 3.12 4.51 23.75
CA GLY A 81 4.09 4.65 24.84
C GLY A 81 3.43 4.39 26.19
N SER A 82 4.25 4.25 27.23
CA SER A 82 3.77 4.21 28.61
C SER A 82 3.73 5.61 29.22
N ILE A 83 2.80 5.82 30.15
CA ILE A 83 2.65 7.08 30.89
C ILE A 83 3.20 6.83 32.30
N SER A 84 4.11 7.67 32.78
CA SER A 84 4.57 7.63 34.16
C SER A 84 3.56 8.27 35.11
N ASP A 85 3.67 8.00 36.42
CA ASP A 85 2.79 8.57 37.46
C ASP A 85 2.83 10.11 37.52
N GLN A 86 3.84 10.73 36.88
CA GLN A 86 3.95 12.20 36.73
C GLN A 86 3.37 12.73 35.41
N GLY A 87 2.69 11.90 34.62
CA GLY A 87 2.08 12.28 33.35
C GLY A 87 3.06 12.40 32.17
N VAL A 88 4.31 11.95 32.33
CA VAL A 88 5.31 11.98 31.25
C VAL A 88 5.12 10.77 30.35
N VAL A 89 4.94 11.02 29.04
CA VAL A 89 4.82 9.97 28.02
C VAL A 89 6.21 9.52 27.58
N THR A 90 6.49 8.23 27.73
CA THR A 90 7.68 7.58 27.16
C THR A 90 7.25 6.73 25.97
N HIS A 91 7.52 7.24 24.76
CA HIS A 91 7.24 6.53 23.50
C HIS A 91 8.11 5.28 23.32
N ILE A 92 7.57 4.25 22.64
CA ILE A 92 8.24 2.94 22.47
C ILE A 92 9.62 3.08 21.79
N THR A 93 9.76 3.98 20.80
CA THR A 93 11.04 4.25 20.12
C THR A 93 11.64 5.63 20.41
N GLY A 94 11.11 6.35 21.41
CA GLY A 94 11.70 7.59 21.91
C GLY A 94 11.77 8.74 20.89
N GLY A 95 10.82 8.84 19.95
CA GLY A 95 10.78 9.95 18.98
C GLY A 95 11.87 9.93 17.91
N ASN A 96 12.46 8.76 17.61
CA ASN A 96 13.49 8.59 16.56
C ASN A 96 12.98 8.89 15.12
N PHE A 97 11.66 8.92 14.93
CA PHE A 97 11.02 9.04 13.63
C PHE A 97 11.37 10.35 12.90
N ALA A 98 11.43 11.49 13.60
CA ALA A 98 11.70 12.78 12.96
C ALA A 98 13.05 12.83 12.21
N ARG A 99 14.03 12.03 12.62
CA ARG A 99 15.40 12.04 12.06
C ARG A 99 15.73 10.82 11.22
N SER A 100 15.15 9.66 11.53
CA SER A 100 15.45 8.41 10.83
C SER A 100 14.51 8.13 9.66
N SER A 101 13.26 8.57 9.70
CA SER A 101 12.26 8.29 8.65
C SER A 101 12.45 9.05 7.34
N ILE A 102 13.43 9.96 7.27
CA ILE A 102 13.74 10.71 6.03
C ILE A 102 14.67 9.94 5.08
N THR A 103 15.20 8.78 5.48
CA THR A 103 16.10 7.95 4.63
C THR A 103 15.68 6.49 4.67
N ILE A 104 15.76 5.78 3.53
CA ILE A 104 15.45 4.33 3.45
C ILE A 104 16.32 3.51 4.42
N ASN A 105 17.57 3.94 4.64
CA ASN A 105 18.46 3.26 5.60
C ASN A 105 17.96 3.40 7.04
N GLY A 106 17.38 4.55 7.41
CA GLY A 106 16.73 4.73 8.70
C GLY A 106 15.53 3.80 8.86
N TRP A 107 14.67 3.67 7.84
CA TRP A 107 13.54 2.72 7.81
C TRP A 107 13.93 1.25 7.95
N ARG A 108 15.18 0.91 7.62
CA ARG A 108 15.70 -0.46 7.71
C ARG A 108 16.35 -0.75 9.07
N ARG A 109 16.94 0.27 9.69
CA ARG A 109 17.82 0.12 10.86
C ARG A 109 17.11 0.41 12.17
N ASP A 110 16.26 1.43 12.18
CA ASP A 110 15.62 2.02 13.39
C ASP A 110 14.11 1.72 13.42
#